data_AF-A0A379LP55-F1
#
_entry.id   AF-A0A379LP55-F1
#
_cell.length_a   1.000
_cell.length_b   1.000
_cell.length_c   1.000
_cell.angle_alpha   90.00
_cell.angle_beta   90.00
_cell.angle_gamma   90.00
#
_symmetry.space_group_name_H-M   'P 1'
#
loop_
_entity.id
_entity.type
_entity.pdbx_description
1 polymer ?
#
loop_
_entity_poly.entity_id
_entity_poly.type
_entity_poly.pdbx_seq_one_letter_code
_entity_poly.pdbx_strand_id
1 'polypeptide(L)'
;MSIQLSNLEHLPGYIITERLDVVYGSTVRSKHVGKDIFASLKNIVGGELTAYTELLEESRQEAIDRMLVKAEALGADAVVGIRFSTSSIAQGASELFVYGTAVRAIADNNTGFNSPVGHTVNLNSDPFSATSQTAQIPPLPPESTKNQ
;
A
#
# COMPACT_ATOMS: atom_id res chain seq x y z
N MET A 1 -16.99 16.87 -6.41
CA MET A 1 -16.58 16.18 -5.17
C MET A 1 -15.29 15.44 -5.48
N SER A 2 -14.31 15.44 -4.58
CA SER A 2 -13.05 14.71 -4.77
C SER A 2 -13.22 13.26 -4.32
N ILE A 3 -12.94 12.30 -5.21
CA ILE A 3 -12.93 10.86 -4.87
C ILE A 3 -11.70 10.56 -4.01
N GLN A 4 -11.90 9.87 -2.87
CA GLN A 4 -10.78 9.43 -2.02
C GLN A 4 -10.14 8.16 -2.54
N LEU A 5 -8.81 8.06 -2.47
CA LEU A 5 -8.04 6.88 -2.90
C LEU A 5 -7.37 6.24 -1.69
N SER A 6 -7.55 4.93 -1.50
CA SER A 6 -6.91 4.17 -0.41
C SER A 6 -6.38 2.83 -0.89
N ASN A 7 -5.21 2.44 -0.41
CA ASN A 7 -4.69 1.08 -0.60
C ASN A 7 -5.26 0.09 0.44
N LEU A 8 -5.89 0.58 1.51
CA LEU A 8 -6.63 -0.26 2.47
C LEU A 8 -7.97 -0.70 1.85
N GLU A 9 -8.51 -1.82 2.31
CA GLU A 9 -9.83 -2.31 1.90
C GLU A 9 -10.98 -1.59 2.63
N HIS A 10 -10.66 -0.81 3.67
CA HIS A 10 -11.59 0.02 4.43
C HIS A 10 -11.13 1.48 4.46
N LEU A 11 -12.00 2.38 4.90
CA LEU A 11 -11.74 3.81 5.00
C LEU A 11 -11.89 4.26 6.46
N PRO A 12 -10.80 4.43 7.22
CA PRO A 12 -10.88 4.92 8.60
C PRO A 12 -11.63 6.26 8.69
N GLY A 13 -12.56 6.37 9.64
CA GLY A 13 -13.43 7.55 9.79
C GLY A 13 -14.59 7.60 8.79
N TYR A 14 -14.80 6.56 7.98
CA TYR A 14 -15.92 6.43 7.06
C TYR A 14 -16.54 5.03 7.15
N ILE A 15 -17.83 4.94 6.87
CA ILE A 15 -18.56 3.68 6.69
C ILE A 15 -18.81 3.51 5.19
N ILE A 16 -18.30 2.43 4.63
CA ILE A 16 -18.62 2.02 3.25
C ILE A 16 -20.07 1.52 3.24
N THR A 17 -20.94 2.20 2.50
CA THR A 17 -22.38 1.89 2.44
C THR A 17 -22.74 0.99 1.26
N GLU A 18 -21.95 1.06 0.18
CA GLU A 18 -22.20 0.29 -1.03
C GLU A 18 -20.90 -0.01 -1.78
N ARG A 19 -20.75 -1.26 -2.24
CA ARG A 19 -19.73 -1.65 -3.22
C ARG A 19 -20.30 -1.47 -4.62
N LEU A 20 -19.70 -0.59 -5.42
CA LEU A 20 -20.16 -0.32 -6.78
C LEU A 20 -19.59 -1.34 -7.76
N ASP A 21 -18.33 -1.19 -8.16
CA ASP A 21 -17.66 -2.10 -9.08
C ASP A 21 -16.13 -2.00 -8.97
N VAL A 22 -15.43 -2.91 -9.63
CA VAL A 22 -13.99 -2.78 -9.88
C VAL A 22 -13.77 -1.69 -10.93
N VAL A 23 -12.87 -0.76 -10.61
CA VAL A 23 -12.44 0.30 -11.51
C VAL A 23 -10.95 0.17 -11.79
N TYR A 24 -10.53 0.61 -12.97
CA TYR A 24 -9.15 0.46 -13.42
C TYR A 24 -8.77 1.47 -14.48
N GLY A 25 -7.48 1.77 -14.57
CA GLY A 25 -6.88 2.60 -15.61
C GLY A 25 -5.50 2.07 -15.98
N SER A 26 -5.05 2.38 -17.20
CA SER A 26 -3.70 2.04 -17.61
C SER A 26 -3.11 3.07 -18.55
N THR A 27 -1.78 3.09 -18.63
CA THR A 27 -1.02 3.83 -19.64
C THR A 27 0.12 2.96 -20.16
N VAL A 28 0.61 3.27 -21.37
CA VAL A 28 1.67 2.51 -22.03
C VAL A 28 2.81 3.47 -22.36
N ARG A 29 4.03 3.13 -21.92
CA ARG A 29 5.24 3.89 -22.25
C ARG A 29 6.15 3.08 -23.15
N SER A 30 6.73 3.72 -24.17
CA SER A 30 7.59 3.08 -25.15
C SER A 30 9.08 3.38 -24.91
N LYS A 31 9.95 2.53 -25.47
CA LYS A 31 11.41 2.73 -25.49
C LYS A 31 11.83 4.04 -26.13
N HIS A 32 11.03 4.62 -27.03
CA HIS A 32 11.36 5.91 -27.64
C HIS A 32 11.31 7.03 -26.60
N VAL A 33 10.27 7.04 -25.77
CA VAL A 33 10.17 7.95 -24.62
C VAL A 33 11.35 7.73 -23.66
N GLY A 34 11.72 6.47 -23.39
CA GLY A 34 12.91 6.15 -22.59
C GLY A 34 14.24 6.58 -23.23
N LYS A 35 14.38 6.51 -24.56
CA LYS A 35 15.58 6.95 -25.29
C LYS A 35 15.77 8.45 -25.19
N ASP A 36 14.69 9.22 -25.28
CA ASP A 36 14.71 10.67 -25.14
C ASP A 36 15.13 11.07 -23.72
N ILE A 37 14.62 10.35 -22.71
CA ILE A 37 15.04 10.48 -21.31
C ILE A 37 16.51 10.10 -21.13
N PHE A 38 16.99 9.00 -21.73
CA PHE A 38 18.40 8.65 -21.67
C PHE A 38 19.31 9.73 -22.29
N ALA A 39 18.85 10.40 -23.34
CA ALA A 39 19.59 11.49 -23.96
C ALA A 39 19.71 12.71 -23.03
N SER A 40 18.67 13.02 -22.24
CA SER A 40 18.70 14.12 -21.26
C SER A 40 19.51 13.79 -19.99
N LEU A 41 19.67 12.51 -19.66
CA LEU A 41 20.40 12.05 -18.45
C LEU A 41 21.91 11.87 -18.63
N LYS A 42 22.47 12.06 -19.84
CA LYS A 42 23.89 11.78 -20.16
C LYS A 42 24.95 12.48 -19.28
N ASN A 43 24.55 13.48 -18.49
CA ASN A 43 25.46 14.27 -17.64
C ASN A 43 25.25 14.05 -16.12
N ILE A 44 24.36 13.14 -15.68
CA ILE A 44 24.09 12.92 -14.25
C ILE A 44 24.99 11.80 -13.72
N VAL A 45 25.98 12.15 -12.89
CA VAL A 45 26.84 11.19 -12.18
C VAL A 45 26.33 11.02 -10.76
N GLY A 46 25.78 9.83 -10.46
CA GLY A 46 25.57 9.33 -9.10
C GLY A 46 24.30 9.77 -8.35
N GLY A 47 23.37 10.48 -9.00
CA GLY A 47 22.12 10.96 -8.41
C GLY A 47 20.85 10.23 -8.87
N GLU A 48 19.69 10.74 -8.44
CA GLU A 48 18.38 10.30 -8.94
C GLU A 48 18.25 10.54 -10.45
N LEU A 49 17.63 9.60 -11.15
CA LEU A 49 17.31 9.77 -12.56
C LEU A 49 16.02 10.61 -12.71
N THR A 50 16.10 11.91 -12.47
CA THR A 50 14.94 12.82 -12.38
C THR A 50 13.95 12.67 -13.53
N ALA A 51 14.43 12.61 -14.78
CA ALA A 51 13.57 12.44 -15.94
C ALA A 51 12.85 11.08 -16.01
N TYR A 52 13.42 10.02 -15.42
CA TYR A 52 12.71 8.75 -15.24
C TYR A 52 11.69 8.82 -14.11
N THR A 53 12.02 9.50 -13.01
CA THR A 53 11.09 9.72 -11.91
C THR A 53 9.87 10.51 -12.38
N GLU A 54 10.08 11.60 -13.10
CA GLU A 54 9.02 12.43 -13.70
C GLU A 54 8.15 11.60 -14.64
N LEU A 55 8.76 10.82 -15.55
CA LEU A 55 8.01 9.92 -16.44
C LEU A 55 7.14 8.93 -15.67
N LEU A 56 7.67 8.33 -14.60
CA LEU A 56 6.93 7.38 -13.78
C LEU A 56 5.77 8.06 -13.07
N GLU A 57 5.96 9.28 -12.58
CA GLU A 57 4.93 10.04 -11.90
C GLU A 57 3.80 10.44 -12.86
N GLU A 58 4.14 10.98 -14.03
CA GLU A 58 3.16 11.26 -15.09
C GLU A 58 2.39 10.01 -15.49
N SER A 59 3.09 8.87 -15.59
CA SER A 59 2.45 7.59 -15.95
C SER A 59 1.46 7.12 -14.89
N ARG A 60 1.82 7.24 -13.60
CA ARG A 60 0.91 6.91 -12.49
C ARG A 60 -0.30 7.83 -12.50
N GLN A 61 -0.09 9.13 -12.62
CA GLN A 61 -1.17 10.10 -12.63
C GLN A 61 -2.16 9.82 -13.77
N GLU A 62 -1.66 9.61 -14.99
CA GLU A 62 -2.51 9.29 -16.14
C GLU A 62 -3.34 8.01 -15.94
N ALA A 63 -2.73 6.96 -15.37
CA ALA A 63 -3.44 5.73 -15.07
C ALA A 63 -4.50 5.92 -13.96
N ILE A 64 -4.17 6.70 -12.92
CA ILE A 64 -5.10 7.07 -11.84
C ILE A 64 -6.28 7.87 -12.40
N ASP A 65 -6.02 8.88 -13.23
CA ASP A 65 -7.06 9.73 -13.81
C ASP A 65 -8.04 8.89 -14.64
N ARG A 66 -7.54 7.93 -15.43
CA ARG A 66 -8.38 6.99 -16.19
C ARG A 66 -9.22 6.07 -15.29
N MET A 67 -8.69 5.66 -14.14
CA MET A 67 -9.44 4.91 -13.14
C MET A 67 -10.52 5.79 -12.48
N LEU A 68 -10.18 7.04 -12.14
CA LEU A 68 -11.08 8.01 -11.53
C LEU A 68 -12.25 8.34 -12.43
N VAL A 69 -12.05 8.54 -13.74
CA VAL A 69 -13.14 8.76 -14.70
C VAL A 69 -14.20 7.65 -14.63
N LYS A 70 -13.79 6.39 -14.44
CA LYS A 70 -14.74 5.28 -14.26
C LYS A 70 -15.43 5.31 -12.90
N ALA A 71 -14.68 5.62 -11.83
CA ALA A 71 -15.25 5.74 -10.49
C ALA A 71 -16.28 6.89 -10.41
N GLU A 72 -16.00 8.02 -11.05
CA GLU A 72 -16.90 9.16 -11.17
C GLU A 72 -18.18 8.79 -11.93
N ALA A 73 -18.05 8.05 -13.03
CA ALA A 73 -19.21 7.57 -13.80
C ALA A 73 -20.13 6.64 -12.99
N LEU A 74 -19.59 5.93 -11.99
CA LEU A 74 -20.37 5.11 -11.05
C LEU A 74 -20.92 5.92 -9.86
N GLY A 75 -20.56 7.19 -9.74
CA GLY A 75 -20.92 8.06 -8.62
C GLY A 75 -20.27 7.63 -7.31
N ALA A 76 -19.03 7.14 -7.38
CA ALA A 76 -18.25 6.72 -6.22
C ALA A 76 -17.78 7.90 -5.36
N ASP A 77 -17.71 7.69 -4.05
CA ASP A 77 -17.09 8.63 -3.11
C ASP A 77 -15.60 8.29 -2.88
N ALA A 78 -15.24 7.02 -3.08
CA ALA A 78 -13.88 6.53 -2.89
C ALA A 78 -13.57 5.31 -3.77
N VAL A 79 -12.27 5.05 -3.96
CA VAL A 79 -11.72 3.80 -4.47
C VAL A 79 -10.80 3.20 -3.40
N VAL A 80 -11.12 1.98 -2.96
CA VAL A 80 -10.39 1.25 -1.93
C VAL A 80 -9.62 0.07 -2.52
N GLY A 81 -8.66 -0.46 -1.77
CA GLY A 81 -7.88 -1.61 -2.18
C GLY A 81 -7.03 -1.36 -3.43
N ILE A 82 -6.59 -0.12 -3.64
CA ILE A 82 -5.84 0.25 -4.86
C ILE A 82 -4.53 -0.54 -4.95
N ARG A 83 -4.25 -1.05 -6.15
CA ARG A 83 -3.01 -1.76 -6.50
C ARG A 83 -2.49 -1.27 -7.84
N PHE A 84 -1.17 -1.22 -7.96
CA PHE A 84 -0.46 -0.95 -9.21
C PHE A 84 0.21 -2.23 -9.71
N SER A 85 0.19 -2.43 -11.02
CA SER A 85 0.89 -3.49 -11.70
C SER A 85 1.62 -2.91 -12.92
N THR A 86 2.74 -3.50 -13.28
CA THR A 86 3.45 -3.16 -14.53
C THR A 86 3.71 -4.43 -15.31
N SER A 87 3.54 -4.37 -16.62
CA SER A 87 3.73 -5.51 -17.52
C SER A 87 4.43 -5.05 -18.80
N SER A 88 5.21 -5.93 -19.42
CA SER A 88 5.70 -5.68 -20.78
C SER A 88 4.66 -6.19 -21.76
N ILE A 89 4.16 -5.30 -22.63
CA ILE A 89 3.09 -5.64 -23.59
C ILE A 89 3.62 -5.86 -25.00
N ALA A 90 4.77 -5.29 -25.34
CA ALA A 90 5.46 -5.45 -26.61
C ALA A 90 6.95 -5.17 -26.45
N GLN A 91 7.75 -5.47 -27.48
CA GLN A 91 9.18 -5.23 -27.44
C GLN A 91 9.46 -3.73 -27.25
N GLY A 92 9.80 -3.36 -26.02
CA GLY A 92 10.02 -1.97 -25.67
C GLY A 92 8.77 -1.13 -25.45
N ALA A 93 7.67 -1.76 -25.05
CA ALA A 93 6.56 -1.04 -24.45
C ALA A 93 6.18 -1.74 -23.14
N SER A 94 5.93 -0.93 -22.12
CA SER A 94 5.46 -1.38 -20.81
C SER A 94 4.16 -0.68 -20.47
N GLU A 95 3.20 -1.45 -19.97
CA GLU A 95 1.98 -0.94 -19.38
C GLU A 95 2.19 -0.69 -17.89
N LEU A 96 1.65 0.43 -17.41
CA LEU A 96 1.37 0.67 -16.01
C LEU A 96 -0.15 0.62 -15.83
N PHE A 97 -0.60 -0.33 -15.02
CA PHE A 97 -2.00 -0.63 -14.74
C PHE A 97 -2.30 -0.33 -13.27
N VAL A 98 -3.42 0.33 -12.99
CA VAL A 98 -3.94 0.56 -11.64
C VAL A 98 -5.38 0.07 -11.56
N TYR A 99 -5.73 -0.55 -10.44
CA TYR A 99 -7.10 -1.01 -10.20
C TYR A 99 -7.45 -0.94 -8.72
N GLY A 100 -8.75 -0.95 -8.43
CA GLY A 100 -9.31 -0.98 -7.09
C GLY A 100 -10.83 -1.15 -7.13
N THR A 101 -11.49 -0.99 -5.99
CA THR A 101 -12.94 -1.12 -5.87
C THR A 101 -13.56 0.24 -5.60
N ALA A 102 -14.44 0.70 -6.50
CA ALA A 102 -15.24 1.90 -6.30
C ALA A 102 -16.36 1.65 -5.28
N VAL A 103 -16.55 2.58 -4.35
CA VAL A 103 -17.51 2.46 -3.25
C VAL A 103 -18.21 3.79 -2.98
N ARG A 104 -19.41 3.70 -2.39
CA ARG A 104 -20.03 4.83 -1.68
C ARG A 104 -19.68 4.78 -0.21
N ALA A 105 -19.45 5.94 0.39
CA ALA A 105 -19.08 6.03 1.80
C ALA A 105 -19.64 7.29 2.46
N ILE A 106 -19.94 7.18 3.75
CA ILE A 106 -20.39 8.30 4.58
C ILE A 106 -19.45 8.46 5.77
N ALA A 107 -19.26 9.69 6.26
CA ALA A 107 -18.42 9.93 7.44
C ALA A 107 -18.96 9.18 8.67
N ASP A 108 -18.07 8.53 9.41
CA ASP A 108 -18.41 7.88 10.67
C ASP A 108 -18.40 8.91 11.81
N ASN A 109 -19.59 9.26 12.30
CA ASN A 109 -19.75 10.22 13.39
C ASN A 109 -19.50 9.60 14.78
N ASN A 110 -19.19 8.30 14.87
CA ASN A 110 -18.97 7.59 16.13
C ASN A 110 -17.49 7.32 16.46
N THR A 111 -16.54 7.65 15.56
CA THR A 111 -15.12 7.50 15.88
C THR A 111 -14.67 8.58 16.85
N GLY A 112 -14.57 8.22 18.13
CA GLY A 112 -14.06 9.02 19.24
C GLY A 112 -12.58 9.37 19.17
N PHE A 113 -12.08 9.82 18.01
CA PHE A 113 -10.74 10.42 17.88
C PHE A 113 -10.67 11.85 18.44
N ASN A 114 -11.73 12.30 19.14
CA ASN A 114 -11.76 13.56 19.89
C ASN A 114 -11.78 13.31 21.41
N SER A 115 -10.90 12.44 21.90
CA SER A 115 -10.60 12.34 23.32
C SER A 115 -9.09 12.07 23.48
N PRO A 116 -8.31 12.98 24.10
CA PRO A 116 -6.97 12.62 24.53
C PRO A 116 -7.13 11.47 25.52
N VAL A 117 -6.73 10.28 25.10
CA VAL A 117 -6.77 9.09 25.93
C VAL A 117 -5.84 9.35 27.12
N GLY A 118 -6.41 9.79 28.23
CA GLY A 118 -5.77 9.80 29.54
C GLY A 118 -5.59 8.37 30.01
N HIS A 119 -4.62 7.65 29.43
CA HIS A 119 -4.09 6.44 30.04
C HIS A 119 -3.26 6.87 31.25
N THR A 120 -3.91 7.09 32.41
CA THR A 120 -3.22 6.97 33.69
C THR A 120 -2.87 5.50 33.86
N VAL A 121 -1.68 5.11 33.42
CA VAL A 121 -1.09 3.82 33.74
C VAL A 121 -0.93 3.77 35.27
N ASN A 122 -1.73 2.94 35.93
CA ASN A 122 -1.57 2.66 37.35
C ASN A 122 -0.41 1.66 37.49
N LEU A 123 0.79 2.17 37.77
CA LEU A 123 2.04 1.40 37.89
C LEU A 123 2.06 0.42 39.09
N ASN A 124 1.01 0.37 39.91
CA ASN A 124 0.97 -0.42 41.14
C ASN A 124 0.16 -1.72 41.04
N SER A 125 -0.27 -2.14 39.84
CA SER A 125 -1.05 -3.38 39.67
C SER A 125 -0.32 -4.52 38.97
N ASP A 126 1.00 -4.45 38.77
CA ASP A 126 1.75 -5.54 38.15
C ASP A 126 1.88 -6.73 39.13
N PRO A 127 1.29 -7.92 38.83
CA PRO A 127 1.39 -9.10 39.70
C PRO A 127 2.73 -9.85 39.50
N PHE A 128 3.62 -9.36 38.64
CA PHE A 128 4.86 -10.04 38.26
C PHE A 128 6.08 -9.63 39.10
N SER A 129 5.88 -9.43 40.41
CA SER A 129 6.97 -9.45 41.39
C SER A 129 7.01 -10.82 42.07
N ALA A 130 7.47 -11.84 41.35
CA ALA A 130 7.71 -13.17 41.89
C ALA A 130 9.03 -13.75 41.36
N THR A 131 10.07 -13.58 42.19
CA THR A 131 11.15 -14.54 42.48
C THR A 131 11.87 -15.22 41.31
N SER A 132 13.11 -14.80 41.06
CA SER A 132 14.09 -15.51 40.22
C SER A 132 14.40 -16.91 40.80
N GLN A 133 13.72 -17.95 40.31
CA GLN A 133 14.19 -19.33 40.45
C GLN A 133 15.04 -19.68 39.23
N THR A 134 16.33 -19.93 39.46
CA THR A 134 17.26 -20.42 38.45
C THR A 134 16.77 -21.78 37.96
N ALA A 135 16.25 -21.83 36.73
CA ALA A 135 15.85 -23.09 36.11
C ALA A 135 17.08 -23.97 35.92
N GLN A 136 17.12 -25.10 36.62
CA GLN A 136 18.18 -26.10 36.50
C GLN A 136 17.94 -26.88 35.21
N ILE A 137 18.87 -26.79 34.26
CA ILE A 137 18.77 -27.47 32.97
C ILE A 137 18.79 -28.99 33.21
N PRO A 138 17.79 -29.76 32.73
CA PRO A 138 17.81 -31.22 32.84
C PRO A 138 19.00 -31.80 32.06
N PRO A 139 19.65 -32.88 32.55
CA PRO A 139 20.72 -33.52 31.81
C PRO A 139 20.22 -34.09 30.48
N LEU A 140 21.04 -34.02 29.44
CA LEU A 140 20.74 -34.58 28.13
C LEU A 140 20.53 -36.10 28.21
N PRO A 141 19.61 -36.65 27.40
CA PRO A 141 19.44 -38.10 27.28
C PRO A 141 20.70 -38.75 26.69
N PRO A 142 21.00 -40.02 27.06
CA PRO A 142 22.17 -40.72 26.56
C PRO A 142 22.06 -40.97 25.05
N GLU A 143 23.19 -40.77 24.36
CA GLU A 143 23.34 -40.92 22.92
C GLU A 143 23.17 -42.40 22.52
N SER A 144 22.25 -42.68 21.60
CA SER A 144 22.01 -44.04 21.13
C SER A 144 23.16 -44.51 20.24
N THR A 145 24.02 -45.39 20.74
CA THR A 145 24.98 -46.14 19.94
C THR A 145 24.23 -47.04 18.96
N LYS A 146 24.16 -46.64 17.68
CA LYS A 146 23.80 -47.58 16.62
C LYS A 146 25.02 -48.45 16.31
N ASN A 147 25.04 -49.63 16.91
CA ASN A 147 25.78 -50.78 16.41
C ASN A 147 25.01 -51.39 15.23
N GLN A 148 25.51 -51.18 14.01
CA GLN A 148 25.63 -52.14 12.90
C GLN A 148 26.06 -51.42 11.63
#